data_AF-A0AAE0ZLP9-F1
#
_entry.id   AF-A0AAE0ZLP9-F1
#
_cell.length_a   1.000
_cell.length_b   1.000
_cell.length_c   1.000
_cell.angle_alpha   90.00
_cell.angle_beta   90.00
_cell.angle_gamma   90.00
#
_symmetry.space_group_name_H-M   'P 1'
#
loop_
_entity.id
_entity.type
_entity.pdbx_description
1 polymer ?
#
loop_
_entity_poly.entity_id
_entity_poly.type
_entity_poly.pdbx_seq_one_letter_code
_entity_poly.pdbx_strand_id
1 'polypeptide(L)'
;MLTTTVSSRALWRSGARRAGIFRTLSTITRLPVELTPDDHLGRCQTHKKDSVSRYSTSTVSTPEDIALSSVEAKRFSHSAQAHKNLPAMSVTSWISELVSRATLHDLSTTTIHRSKRMILDTLGVGVLGAGTDISRTVSRSCLMLEQGGGAIQSRGGVQSVVGGAGKRGKSVGGTGAVLWGSRSSRASPATAAYINGVSVHSMDMDDTWHPATHPSGPTLPAVLALAETLVPDAGGSGGVSLEDVLVAYNVGIEVQGLLLRSARSARSIPSRFHPPAVVGVMGSAAACANLLGFGPSKCRAALGIAASFSGAPMANAGTTTKPLHAGKAARFGLEAALLADQGIEGNSNILDMASGFGAFYEDFDPETLLTENSGNTEFLLHSQDIALKRFPAHLGMHWTIDAAMAARKNLAGDSSAPVDISKIRTILVRAPPSKYINRPVPASEHEARHSFQFNACTALLDDQVTPESYHDDCLKRSELQDLLHKTEIETPEDNHASFNEMYVEVCLFLKDGSEVKGRCDTPYGHWRNPLSDEDVVKKFQKNAEALSSQSRHEIVRLVQTMSADVKATDLTGLLHAY
;
A
#
# COMPACT_ATOMS: atom_id res chain seq x y z
N MET A 1 24.23 25.06 57.23
CA MET A 1 23.25 26.07 57.69
C MET A 1 22.22 26.17 56.56
N LEU A 2 20.95 25.76 56.71
CA LEU A 2 19.89 26.35 57.56
C LEU A 2 19.81 27.87 57.33
N THR A 3 18.71 28.54 56.99
CA THR A 3 17.28 28.22 56.69
C THR A 3 16.74 29.50 55.93
N THR A 4 15.52 29.67 55.40
CA THR A 4 14.17 29.28 55.84
C THR A 4 13.15 29.48 54.69
N THR A 5 12.00 28.83 54.79
CA THR A 5 10.84 28.89 53.89
C THR A 5 9.87 30.04 54.19
N VAL A 6 9.01 30.38 53.21
CA VAL A 6 7.61 30.78 53.49
C VAL A 6 6.67 30.08 52.49
N SER A 7 5.54 29.59 52.99
CA SER A 7 4.43 28.96 52.26
C SER A 7 3.12 29.45 52.88
N SER A 8 2.04 29.58 52.08
CA SER A 8 0.69 29.65 52.63
C SER A 8 -0.40 29.25 51.62
N ARG A 9 -1.13 28.17 51.93
CA ARG A 9 -2.46 27.82 51.41
C ARG A 9 -3.43 27.63 52.59
N ALA A 10 -4.59 28.26 52.54
CA ALA A 10 -5.85 27.85 53.20
C ALA A 10 -7.00 28.60 52.50
N LEU A 11 -8.18 28.10 52.12
CA LEU A 11 -9.12 27.02 52.52
C LEU A 11 -10.26 27.42 53.48
N TRP A 12 -11.50 27.18 53.00
CA TRP A 12 -12.80 27.01 53.71
C TRP A 12 -13.55 28.31 54.10
N ARG A 13 -14.90 28.42 54.14
CA ARG A 13 -16.10 27.53 53.93
C ARG A 13 -17.35 28.48 53.80
N SER A 14 -18.35 28.35 52.91
CA SER A 14 -19.59 27.50 52.92
C SER A 14 -20.95 28.26 53.05
N GLY A 15 -21.90 27.96 52.14
CA GLY A 15 -23.38 28.02 52.35
C GLY A 15 -24.13 29.34 52.02
N ALA A 16 -25.45 29.37 51.74
CA ALA A 16 -26.40 28.33 51.32
C ALA A 16 -27.78 28.93 50.86
N ARG A 17 -28.42 28.32 49.85
CA ARG A 17 -29.89 28.30 49.52
C ARG A 17 -30.70 29.61 49.35
N ARG A 18 -31.44 29.71 48.22
CA ARG A 18 -32.93 29.69 48.18
C ARG A 18 -33.48 29.45 46.75
N ALA A 19 -34.74 29.05 46.66
CA ALA A 19 -35.45 28.68 45.42
C ALA A 19 -36.90 29.19 45.44
N GLY A 20 -37.57 29.22 44.27
CA GLY A 20 -38.99 29.61 44.07
C GLY A 20 -39.17 30.24 42.67
N ILE A 21 -39.58 29.50 41.62
CA ILE A 21 -40.94 29.02 41.27
C ILE A 21 -41.88 30.16 40.79
N PHE A 22 -42.28 30.11 39.51
CA PHE A 22 -43.70 30.08 39.11
C PHE A 22 -43.93 29.51 37.69
N ARG A 23 -45.14 28.97 37.47
CA ARG A 23 -45.68 28.36 36.24
C ARG A 23 -46.64 29.34 35.51
N THR A 24 -47.19 29.15 34.29
CA THR A 24 -47.16 28.12 33.20
C THR A 24 -47.73 28.77 31.93
N LEU A 25 -47.50 28.23 30.71
CA LEU A 25 -48.56 27.98 29.70
C LEU A 25 -48.06 27.22 28.46
N SER A 26 -49.00 26.72 27.64
CA SER A 26 -48.78 25.60 26.71
C SER A 26 -49.69 25.58 25.48
N THR A 27 -49.11 25.35 24.29
CA THR A 27 -49.76 24.86 23.04
C THR A 27 -48.59 24.42 22.13
N ILE A 28 -48.42 23.17 21.68
CA ILE A 28 -49.29 22.20 20.98
C ILE A 28 -49.75 22.68 19.60
N THR A 29 -49.12 22.14 18.56
CA THR A 29 -49.78 21.46 17.42
C THR A 29 -48.80 20.55 16.65
N ARG A 30 -49.06 19.24 16.69
CA ARG A 30 -48.71 18.25 15.64
C ARG A 30 -50.02 17.60 15.24
N LEU A 31 -50.36 17.51 13.97
CA LEU A 31 -51.43 16.65 13.45
C LEU A 31 -51.09 16.09 12.05
N PRO A 32 -51.75 15.01 11.60
CA PRO A 32 -51.17 14.03 10.68
C PRO A 32 -51.86 14.01 9.29
N VAL A 33 -51.54 12.99 8.48
CA VAL A 33 -52.33 12.59 7.31
C VAL A 33 -52.65 11.09 7.43
N GLU A 34 -53.93 10.74 7.30
CA GLU A 34 -54.47 9.37 7.32
C GLU A 34 -54.61 8.78 5.90
N LEU A 35 -54.92 7.49 5.82
CA LEU A 35 -55.18 6.76 4.57
C LEU A 35 -56.67 6.43 4.41
N THR A 36 -57.09 6.29 3.14
CA THR A 36 -58.23 5.53 2.56
C THR A 36 -59.59 6.25 2.38
N PRO A 37 -60.50 5.78 1.47
CA PRO A 37 -60.28 5.24 0.11
C PRO A 37 -61.31 5.70 -0.97
N ASP A 38 -61.12 5.18 -2.20
CA ASP A 38 -62.09 4.86 -3.29
C ASP A 38 -62.85 5.90 -4.17
N ASP A 39 -62.87 5.54 -5.47
CA ASP A 39 -63.88 5.69 -6.55
C ASP A 39 -64.51 7.04 -6.96
N HIS A 40 -64.24 7.47 -8.21
CA HIS A 40 -65.14 7.15 -9.35
C HIS A 40 -64.69 7.71 -10.73
N LEU A 41 -64.68 6.81 -11.73
CA LEU A 41 -65.16 6.92 -13.13
C LEU A 41 -65.32 8.32 -13.83
N GLY A 42 -64.74 8.48 -15.03
CA GLY A 42 -65.15 9.54 -15.99
C GLY A 42 -64.43 9.52 -17.36
N ARG A 43 -65.09 9.04 -18.42
CA ARG A 43 -64.53 8.88 -19.80
C ARG A 43 -64.56 10.17 -20.65
N CYS A 44 -63.78 10.10 -21.76
CA CYS A 44 -64.04 10.61 -23.14
C CYS A 44 -63.41 11.92 -23.65
N GLN A 45 -62.42 11.72 -24.56
CA GLN A 45 -62.36 12.22 -25.97
C GLN A 45 -62.99 13.60 -26.30
N THR A 46 -62.28 14.52 -26.99
CA THR A 46 -62.05 14.46 -28.45
C THR A 46 -61.14 15.61 -28.97
N HIS A 47 -60.43 15.38 -30.09
CA HIS A 47 -60.07 16.27 -31.22
C HIS A 47 -59.95 17.82 -31.07
N LYS A 48 -59.06 18.56 -31.76
CA LYS A 48 -58.50 18.41 -33.14
C LYS A 48 -57.40 19.48 -33.42
N LYS A 49 -56.35 19.13 -34.22
CA LYS A 49 -55.61 19.96 -35.24
C LYS A 49 -55.01 21.34 -34.86
N ASP A 50 -53.99 21.90 -35.52
CA ASP A 50 -52.98 21.48 -36.53
C ASP A 50 -51.83 22.53 -36.51
N SER A 51 -50.57 22.13 -36.70
CA SER A 51 -49.54 22.83 -37.53
C SER A 51 -48.17 22.16 -37.43
N VAL A 52 -47.36 22.27 -38.49
CA VAL A 52 -46.21 21.38 -38.78
C VAL A 52 -45.02 22.16 -39.35
N SER A 53 -43.79 21.87 -38.87
CA SER A 53 -42.52 22.04 -39.61
C SER A 53 -41.36 21.40 -38.81
N ARG A 54 -41.09 20.09 -38.95
CA ARG A 54 -39.97 19.51 -39.74
C ARG A 54 -38.57 20.12 -39.48
N TYR A 55 -37.65 19.30 -38.95
CA TYR A 55 -36.65 18.57 -39.75
C TYR A 55 -36.09 17.38 -38.95
N SER A 56 -35.95 16.23 -39.59
CA SER A 56 -35.23 15.06 -39.05
C SER A 56 -34.42 14.41 -40.17
N THR A 57 -33.21 13.96 -39.86
CA THR A 57 -32.38 13.16 -40.77
C THR A 57 -32.00 11.86 -40.08
N SER A 58 -32.54 10.76 -40.61
CA SER A 58 -32.22 9.39 -40.23
C SER A 58 -30.90 8.94 -40.87
N THR A 59 -29.97 8.41 -40.09
CA THR A 59 -28.86 7.61 -40.61
C THR A 59 -29.29 6.16 -40.76
N VAL A 60 -29.16 5.62 -41.98
CA VAL A 60 -29.48 4.23 -42.33
C VAL A 60 -28.22 3.38 -42.15
N SER A 61 -28.29 2.33 -41.34
CA SER A 61 -27.22 1.32 -41.22
C SER A 61 -27.09 0.49 -42.50
N THR A 62 -25.87 0.13 -42.85
CA THR A 62 -25.55 -0.62 -44.07
C THR A 62 -25.65 -2.14 -43.85
N PRO A 63 -25.74 -2.97 -44.92
CA PRO A 63 -25.77 -4.43 -44.78
C PRO A 63 -24.52 -5.04 -44.11
N GLU A 64 -23.38 -4.35 -44.10
CA GLU A 64 -22.14 -4.80 -43.46
C GLU A 64 -22.20 -4.66 -41.92
N ASP A 65 -22.88 -3.63 -41.41
CA ASP A 65 -23.07 -3.40 -39.97
C ASP A 65 -23.87 -4.54 -39.29
N ILE A 66 -24.85 -5.09 -40.01
CA ILE A 66 -25.66 -6.22 -39.54
C ILE A 66 -24.82 -7.52 -39.54
N ALA A 67 -23.93 -7.70 -40.52
CA ALA A 67 -23.06 -8.87 -40.59
C ALA A 67 -22.09 -8.94 -39.41
N LEU A 68 -21.45 -7.81 -39.05
CA LEU A 68 -20.51 -7.74 -37.92
C LEU A 68 -21.15 -8.11 -36.58
N SER A 69 -22.35 -7.58 -36.28
CA SER A 69 -23.09 -7.91 -35.06
C SER A 69 -23.38 -9.42 -34.92
N SER A 70 -23.59 -10.12 -36.03
CA SER A 70 -23.87 -11.56 -36.05
C SER A 70 -22.63 -12.44 -35.86
N VAL A 71 -21.44 -11.91 -36.18
CA VAL A 71 -20.14 -12.58 -35.97
C VAL A 71 -19.70 -12.41 -34.51
N GLU A 72 -19.90 -11.23 -33.91
CA GLU A 72 -19.64 -11.02 -32.48
C GLU A 72 -20.59 -11.83 -31.60
N ALA A 73 -21.89 -11.86 -31.89
CA ALA A 73 -22.85 -12.71 -31.18
C ALA A 73 -22.50 -14.22 -31.28
N LYS A 74 -21.92 -14.67 -32.40
CA LYS A 74 -21.42 -16.05 -32.55
C LYS A 74 -20.10 -16.29 -31.82
N ARG A 75 -19.21 -15.31 -31.68
CA ARG A 75 -18.02 -15.41 -30.82
C ARG A 75 -18.40 -15.54 -29.34
N PHE A 76 -19.37 -14.76 -28.88
CA PHE A 76 -19.92 -14.92 -27.52
C PHE A 76 -20.54 -16.31 -27.31
N SER A 77 -21.35 -16.82 -28.25
CA SER A 77 -21.95 -18.16 -28.09
C SER A 77 -20.96 -19.31 -28.16
N HIS A 78 -19.87 -19.19 -28.95
CA HIS A 78 -18.83 -20.21 -29.00
C HIS A 78 -17.90 -20.18 -27.78
N SER A 79 -17.69 -19.02 -27.13
CA SER A 79 -17.01 -18.97 -25.83
C SER A 79 -17.80 -19.75 -24.76
N ALA A 80 -19.12 -19.55 -24.68
CA ALA A 80 -20.01 -20.22 -23.73
C ALA A 80 -19.99 -21.76 -23.80
N GLN A 81 -19.61 -22.34 -24.95
CA GLN A 81 -19.51 -23.79 -25.14
C GLN A 81 -18.12 -24.37 -24.81
N ALA A 82 -17.06 -23.54 -24.73
CA ALA A 82 -15.72 -23.97 -24.34
C ALA A 82 -15.56 -24.18 -22.82
N HIS A 83 -16.40 -23.55 -21.99
CA HIS A 83 -16.31 -23.59 -20.53
C HIS A 83 -16.69 -24.95 -19.86
N LYS A 84 -17.05 -25.99 -20.61
CA LYS A 84 -17.66 -27.20 -20.04
C LYS A 84 -16.72 -28.22 -19.37
N ASN A 85 -15.39 -28.06 -19.46
CA ASN A 85 -14.42 -29.06 -18.99
C ASN A 85 -13.27 -28.50 -18.13
N LEU A 86 -13.49 -27.39 -17.40
CA LEU A 86 -12.66 -27.07 -16.23
C LEU A 86 -13.29 -27.73 -14.99
N PRO A 87 -12.53 -28.40 -14.10
CA PRO A 87 -13.06 -28.78 -12.79
C PRO A 87 -13.48 -27.50 -12.06
N ALA A 88 -14.71 -27.47 -11.54
CA ALA A 88 -15.34 -26.25 -11.00
C ALA A 88 -14.75 -25.83 -9.64
N MET A 89 -13.51 -25.38 -9.66
CA MET A 89 -12.78 -24.83 -8.53
C MET A 89 -13.03 -23.32 -8.44
N SER A 90 -13.51 -22.85 -7.29
CA SER A 90 -13.68 -21.41 -7.04
C SER A 90 -12.33 -20.71 -6.96
N VAL A 91 -12.27 -19.41 -7.27
CA VAL A 91 -11.08 -18.55 -7.16
C VAL A 91 -10.53 -18.59 -5.74
N THR A 92 -11.41 -18.58 -4.73
CA THR A 92 -11.00 -18.76 -3.33
C THR A 92 -10.31 -20.11 -3.11
N SER A 93 -10.83 -21.20 -3.70
CA SER A 93 -10.21 -22.53 -3.60
C SER A 93 -8.85 -22.58 -4.31
N TRP A 94 -8.77 -22.05 -5.53
CA TRP A 94 -7.55 -22.03 -6.35
C TRP A 94 -6.39 -21.29 -5.67
N ILE A 95 -6.64 -20.06 -5.21
CA ILE A 95 -5.62 -19.28 -4.48
C ILE A 95 -5.24 -19.98 -3.16
N SER A 96 -6.20 -20.57 -2.45
CA SER A 96 -5.91 -21.32 -1.20
C SER A 96 -5.04 -22.54 -1.45
N GLU A 97 -5.21 -23.23 -2.58
CA GLU A 97 -4.36 -24.34 -3.00
C GLU A 97 -2.95 -23.88 -3.36
N LEU A 98 -2.80 -22.80 -4.15
CA LEU A 98 -1.51 -22.17 -4.46
C LEU A 98 -0.74 -21.85 -3.18
N VAL A 99 -1.37 -21.12 -2.24
CA VAL A 99 -0.76 -20.76 -0.95
C VAL A 99 -0.30 -21.98 -0.14
N SER A 100 -1.08 -23.07 -0.15
CA SER A 100 -0.75 -24.29 0.60
C SER A 100 0.33 -25.18 -0.01
N ARG A 101 0.56 -25.07 -1.33
CA ARG A 101 1.43 -25.97 -2.09
C ARG A 101 2.77 -25.35 -2.48
N ALA A 102 2.84 -24.02 -2.59
CA ALA A 102 4.01 -23.32 -3.07
C ALA A 102 5.28 -23.59 -2.24
N THR A 103 6.37 -23.88 -2.95
CA THR A 103 7.72 -24.20 -2.46
C THR A 103 8.78 -23.37 -3.19
N LEU A 104 10.07 -23.57 -2.85
CA LEU A 104 11.16 -22.95 -3.61
C LEU A 104 11.19 -23.37 -5.08
N HIS A 105 10.75 -24.61 -5.41
CA HIS A 105 10.78 -25.12 -6.78
C HIS A 105 9.84 -24.37 -7.73
N ASP A 106 8.81 -23.71 -7.20
CA ASP A 106 7.86 -22.90 -7.96
C ASP A 106 8.39 -21.48 -8.24
N LEU A 107 9.51 -21.09 -7.62
CA LEU A 107 10.14 -19.78 -7.81
C LEU A 107 11.23 -19.83 -8.87
N SER A 108 10.99 -19.14 -10.00
CA SER A 108 12.02 -18.96 -11.02
C SER A 108 13.25 -18.20 -10.48
N THR A 109 14.41 -18.38 -11.12
CA THR A 109 15.64 -17.61 -10.78
C THR A 109 15.42 -16.10 -10.85
N THR A 110 14.64 -15.62 -11.81
CA THR A 110 14.18 -14.22 -11.93
C THR A 110 13.36 -13.78 -10.71
N THR A 111 12.40 -14.60 -10.29
CA THR A 111 11.54 -14.37 -9.11
C THR A 111 12.39 -14.29 -7.83
N ILE A 112 13.33 -15.21 -7.65
CA ILE A 112 14.27 -15.25 -6.52
C ILE A 112 15.17 -14.00 -6.51
N HIS A 113 15.72 -13.61 -7.67
CA HIS A 113 16.58 -12.42 -7.78
C HIS A 113 15.82 -11.13 -7.45
N ARG A 114 14.62 -10.93 -8.02
CA ARG A 114 13.78 -9.75 -7.76
C ARG A 114 13.32 -9.67 -6.31
N SER A 115 12.85 -10.78 -5.72
CA SER A 115 12.43 -10.81 -4.32
C SER A 115 13.58 -10.53 -3.35
N LYS A 116 14.79 -11.01 -3.61
CA LYS A 116 15.99 -10.64 -2.82
C LYS A 116 16.26 -9.12 -2.85
N ARG A 117 16.13 -8.48 -4.02
CA ARG A 117 16.25 -7.01 -4.16
C ARG A 117 15.17 -6.27 -3.38
N MET A 118 13.91 -6.69 -3.48
CA MET A 118 12.78 -6.11 -2.73
C MET A 118 12.97 -6.24 -1.22
N ILE A 119 13.41 -7.40 -0.74
CA ILE A 119 13.66 -7.66 0.69
C ILE A 119 14.77 -6.76 1.22
N LEU A 120 15.90 -6.64 0.50
CA LEU A 120 17.01 -5.77 0.91
C LEU A 120 16.58 -4.30 0.96
N ASP A 121 15.83 -3.83 -0.05
CA ASP A 121 15.30 -2.47 -0.08
C ASP A 121 14.36 -2.20 1.11
N THR A 122 13.42 -3.12 1.35
CA THR A 122 12.41 -3.06 2.42
C THR A 122 13.05 -3.00 3.81
N LEU A 123 14.09 -3.79 4.07
CA LEU A 123 14.84 -3.72 5.32
C LEU A 123 15.54 -2.37 5.49
N GLY A 124 16.14 -1.84 4.43
CA GLY A 124 16.79 -0.53 4.43
C GLY A 124 15.82 0.60 4.76
N VAL A 125 14.71 0.72 4.00
CA VAL A 125 13.70 1.76 4.24
C VAL A 125 12.98 1.58 5.58
N GLY A 126 12.80 0.34 6.05
CA GLY A 126 12.22 0.07 7.36
C GLY A 126 13.12 0.52 8.53
N VAL A 127 14.44 0.33 8.43
CA VAL A 127 15.40 0.83 9.42
C VAL A 127 15.46 2.37 9.41
N LEU A 128 15.54 3.00 8.23
CA LEU A 128 15.50 4.46 8.11
C LEU A 128 14.20 5.03 8.70
N GLY A 129 13.08 4.43 8.31
CA GLY A 129 11.74 4.85 8.69
C GLY A 129 11.44 4.73 10.19
N ALA A 130 12.15 3.85 10.91
CA ALA A 130 12.05 3.75 12.38
C ALA A 130 12.45 5.05 13.10
N GLY A 131 13.27 5.90 12.46
CA GLY A 131 13.65 7.22 12.98
C GLY A 131 12.56 8.29 12.88
N THR A 132 11.52 8.09 12.06
CA THR A 132 10.46 9.09 11.83
C THR A 132 9.58 9.33 13.06
N ASP A 133 8.98 10.53 13.16
CA ASP A 133 8.07 10.85 14.27
C ASP A 133 6.82 9.95 14.29
N ILE A 134 6.30 9.56 13.11
CA ILE A 134 5.15 8.66 13.03
C ILE A 134 5.49 7.26 13.58
N SER A 135 6.62 6.67 13.19
CA SER A 135 7.07 5.38 13.71
C SER A 135 7.38 5.43 15.20
N ARG A 136 8.05 6.48 15.69
CA ARG A 136 8.31 6.66 17.12
C ARG A 136 7.02 6.83 17.93
N THR A 137 6.03 7.55 17.39
CA THR A 137 4.72 7.76 18.04
C THR A 137 3.91 6.47 18.10
N VAL A 138 3.83 5.73 16.98
CA VAL A 138 3.16 4.43 16.91
C VAL A 138 3.82 3.42 17.84
N SER A 139 5.15 3.29 17.78
CA SER A 139 5.91 2.35 18.64
C SER A 139 5.66 2.60 20.13
N ARG A 140 5.79 3.85 20.59
CA ARG A 140 5.48 4.22 21.99
C ARG A 140 4.04 3.88 22.37
N SER A 141 3.08 4.22 21.51
CA SER A 141 1.66 3.99 21.78
C SER A 141 1.33 2.51 21.91
N CYS A 142 1.83 1.67 21.00
CA CYS A 142 1.62 0.23 21.06
C CYS A 142 2.31 -0.44 22.25
N LEU A 143 3.57 -0.08 22.54
CA LEU A 143 4.28 -0.63 23.68
C LEU A 143 3.63 -0.24 25.03
N MET A 144 3.08 0.97 25.14
CA MET A 144 2.29 1.35 26.32
C MET A 144 1.01 0.53 26.48
N LEU A 145 0.33 0.17 25.37
CA LEU A 145 -0.86 -0.70 25.42
C LEU A 145 -0.51 -2.14 25.82
N GLU A 146 0.59 -2.69 25.30
CA GLU A 146 1.07 -4.02 25.70
C GLU A 146 1.49 -4.06 27.17
N GLN A 147 2.24 -3.06 27.66
CA GLN A 147 2.66 -2.98 29.05
C GLN A 147 1.51 -2.65 30.01
N GLY A 148 0.53 -1.84 29.58
CA GLY A 148 -0.64 -1.47 30.36
C GLY A 148 -1.61 -2.64 30.64
N GLY A 149 -1.56 -3.72 29.84
CA GLY A 149 -2.24 -4.98 30.15
C GLY A 149 -1.59 -5.79 31.28
N GLY A 150 -0.40 -5.40 31.74
CA GLY A 150 0.48 -6.13 32.65
C GLY A 150 0.08 -6.16 34.14
N ALA A 151 -1.19 -5.94 34.48
CA ALA A 151 -1.73 -6.23 35.82
C ALA A 151 -2.20 -7.69 35.97
N ILE A 152 -2.15 -8.50 34.90
CA ILE A 152 -2.34 -9.95 34.96
C ILE A 152 -0.95 -10.60 34.99
N GLN A 153 -0.49 -10.93 36.20
CA GLN A 153 0.79 -11.60 36.41
C GLN A 153 0.85 -12.94 35.67
N SER A 154 2.04 -13.25 35.14
CA SER A 154 2.41 -14.52 34.52
C SER A 154 2.44 -15.69 35.54
N ARG A 155 1.26 -16.12 36.01
CA ARG A 155 1.03 -17.35 36.77
C ARG A 155 0.10 -18.27 36.00
N GLY A 156 0.67 -18.88 34.96
CA GLY A 156 -0.01 -19.82 34.09
C GLY A 156 0.74 -19.90 32.77
N GLY A 157 1.67 -20.84 32.65
CA GLY A 157 2.14 -21.24 31.34
C GLY A 157 0.94 -21.79 30.57
N VAL A 158 0.70 -21.30 29.35
CA VAL A 158 -0.38 -21.80 28.50
C VAL A 158 0.01 -23.21 28.05
N GLN A 159 -0.42 -24.22 28.82
CA GLN A 159 -0.42 -25.59 28.34
C GLN A 159 -1.43 -25.68 27.20
N SER A 160 -0.93 -25.74 25.98
CA SER A 160 -1.72 -26.07 24.80
C SER A 160 -2.35 -27.46 24.99
N VAL A 161 -3.68 -27.51 25.06
CA VAL A 161 -4.41 -28.78 25.05
C VAL A 161 -4.38 -29.34 23.62
N VAL A 162 -3.29 -30.02 23.27
CA VAL A 162 -3.13 -30.71 21.98
C VAL A 162 -3.83 -32.06 22.07
N GLY A 163 -5.10 -32.07 21.69
CA GLY A 163 -5.94 -33.26 21.59
C GLY A 163 -6.54 -33.43 20.19
N GLY A 164 -5.70 -33.72 19.19
CA GLY A 164 -6.14 -33.91 17.80
C GLY A 164 -5.01 -34.50 16.95
N ALA A 165 -5.18 -35.73 16.47
CA ALA A 165 -4.10 -36.47 15.83
C ALA A 165 -3.82 -36.02 14.38
N GLY A 166 -2.54 -35.78 14.07
CA GLY A 166 -2.00 -36.03 12.73
C GLY A 166 -1.87 -34.86 11.75
N LYS A 167 -1.03 -33.86 12.06
CA LYS A 167 0.01 -33.30 11.15
C LYS A 167 0.83 -32.20 11.84
N ARG A 168 2.00 -31.89 11.27
CA ARG A 168 3.02 -30.97 11.81
C ARG A 168 2.44 -29.56 11.99
N GLY A 169 2.25 -29.10 13.23
CA GLY A 169 1.98 -27.70 13.54
C GLY A 169 3.12 -27.13 14.38
N LYS A 170 3.85 -26.13 13.86
CA LYS A 170 4.91 -25.44 14.62
C LYS A 170 4.25 -24.61 15.72
N SER A 171 4.64 -24.80 16.98
CA SER A 171 4.07 -24.02 18.08
C SER A 171 4.63 -22.59 18.16
N VAL A 172 3.79 -21.63 18.56
CA VAL A 172 4.17 -20.23 18.76
C VAL A 172 4.65 -20.04 20.19
N GLY A 173 5.95 -19.75 20.38
CA GLY A 173 6.59 -19.77 21.72
C GLY A 173 7.72 -18.78 21.96
N GLY A 174 7.96 -17.82 21.06
CA GLY A 174 9.09 -16.88 21.15
C GLY A 174 8.89 -15.67 22.10
N THR A 175 9.99 -15.04 22.51
CA THR A 175 10.04 -13.88 23.43
C THR A 175 9.67 -12.54 22.75
N GLY A 176 8.65 -12.54 21.89
CA GLY A 176 8.33 -11.42 20.99
C GLY A 176 9.30 -11.30 19.81
N ALA A 177 9.02 -10.37 18.87
CA ALA A 177 9.79 -10.15 17.63
C ALA A 177 10.47 -8.77 17.61
N VAL A 178 11.52 -8.60 16.80
CA VAL A 178 12.37 -7.39 16.76
C VAL A 178 11.64 -6.17 16.20
N LEU A 179 11.79 -5.01 16.87
CA LEU A 179 11.50 -3.71 16.29
C LEU A 179 12.75 -3.20 15.55
N TRP A 180 12.66 -3.04 14.22
CA TRP A 180 13.82 -2.70 13.37
C TRP A 180 14.34 -1.29 13.67
N GLY A 181 15.66 -1.10 13.60
CA GLY A 181 16.31 0.18 13.91
C GLY A 181 16.19 0.61 15.37
N SER A 182 15.73 -0.25 16.28
CA SER A 182 15.65 0.03 17.71
C SER A 182 16.86 -0.52 18.48
N ARG A 183 17.15 0.07 19.64
CA ARG A 183 18.14 -0.46 20.61
C ARG A 183 17.57 -1.66 21.37
N SER A 184 17.53 -2.81 20.69
CA SER A 184 17.11 -4.10 21.23
C SER A 184 15.66 -4.21 21.73
N SER A 185 14.75 -3.37 21.22
CA SER A 185 13.32 -3.47 21.58
C SER A 185 12.63 -4.64 20.85
N ARG A 186 11.73 -5.31 21.56
CA ARG A 186 10.84 -6.37 21.06
C ARG A 186 9.38 -6.08 21.46
N ALA A 187 8.44 -6.63 20.71
CA ALA A 187 7.00 -6.57 20.97
C ALA A 187 6.33 -7.92 20.64
N SER A 188 5.02 -8.07 20.85
CA SER A 188 4.30 -9.23 20.28
C SER A 188 4.45 -9.27 18.75
N PRO A 189 4.40 -10.43 18.07
CA PRO A 189 4.61 -10.51 16.62
C PRO A 189 3.64 -9.63 15.82
N ALA A 190 2.37 -9.54 16.23
CA ALA A 190 1.38 -8.66 15.62
C ALA A 190 1.74 -7.16 15.77
N THR A 191 2.22 -6.74 16.94
CA THR A 191 2.68 -5.36 17.19
C THR A 191 4.01 -5.06 16.50
N ALA A 192 4.94 -6.00 16.43
CA ALA A 192 6.19 -5.85 15.71
C ALA A 192 5.95 -5.70 14.20
N ALA A 193 5.11 -6.57 13.62
CA ALA A 193 4.66 -6.44 12.22
C ALA A 193 4.00 -5.08 11.96
N TYR A 194 3.15 -4.60 12.88
CA TYR A 194 2.53 -3.28 12.80
C TYR A 194 3.56 -2.13 12.76
N ILE A 195 4.46 -2.09 13.74
CA ILE A 195 5.45 -1.01 13.89
C ILE A 195 6.45 -1.03 12.72
N ASN A 196 6.96 -2.20 12.34
CA ASN A 196 7.93 -2.33 11.26
C ASN A 196 7.27 -2.00 9.89
N GLY A 197 6.01 -2.41 9.66
CA GLY A 197 5.26 -2.03 8.45
C GLY A 197 4.92 -0.54 8.39
N VAL A 198 4.64 0.11 9.52
CA VAL A 198 4.57 1.60 9.60
C VAL A 198 5.92 2.21 9.21
N SER A 199 7.03 1.69 9.73
CA SER A 199 8.37 2.21 9.43
C SER A 199 8.72 2.08 7.94
N VAL A 200 8.49 0.93 7.32
CA VAL A 200 8.73 0.75 5.87
C VAL A 200 8.01 1.80 5.02
N HIS A 201 6.73 2.06 5.30
CA HIS A 201 5.91 2.98 4.52
C HIS A 201 5.90 4.42 5.07
N SER A 202 6.70 4.72 6.10
CA SER A 202 6.68 6.00 6.83
C SER A 202 7.03 7.23 5.99
N MET A 203 7.91 7.04 5.00
CA MET A 203 8.44 8.10 4.13
C MET A 203 8.00 7.96 2.67
N ASP A 204 7.10 7.00 2.36
CA ASP A 204 6.74 6.62 0.99
C ASP A 204 7.98 6.34 0.10
N MET A 205 8.95 5.59 0.63
CA MET A 205 10.23 5.25 -0.05
C MET A 205 10.36 3.77 -0.41
N ASP A 206 9.40 2.96 0.02
CA ASP A 206 9.27 1.54 -0.27
C ASP A 206 8.90 1.26 -1.73
N ASP A 207 9.00 -0.02 -2.10
CA ASP A 207 8.82 -0.48 -3.46
C ASP A 207 7.41 -0.21 -4.01
N THR A 208 7.26 -0.23 -5.33
CA THR A 208 5.97 -0.01 -6.00
C THR A 208 5.83 -0.98 -7.17
N TRP A 209 4.65 -1.56 -7.35
CA TRP A 209 4.41 -2.61 -8.35
C TRP A 209 3.32 -2.23 -9.36
N HIS A 210 3.05 -3.14 -10.31
CA HIS A 210 1.97 -3.04 -11.28
C HIS A 210 1.12 -4.33 -11.29
N PRO A 211 -0.20 -4.27 -11.07
CA PRO A 211 -1.02 -3.08 -10.82
C PRO A 211 -0.65 -2.35 -9.51
N ALA A 212 -1.13 -1.12 -9.32
CA ALA A 212 -0.52 -0.17 -8.38
C ALA A 212 -0.66 -0.56 -6.90
N THR A 213 0.45 -0.97 -6.26
CA THR A 213 0.53 -1.22 -4.81
C THR A 213 1.96 -1.09 -4.28
N HIS A 214 2.11 -1.12 -2.95
CA HIS A 214 3.36 -1.25 -2.20
C HIS A 214 3.38 -2.65 -1.55
N PRO A 215 3.91 -3.69 -2.22
CA PRO A 215 3.62 -5.06 -1.85
C PRO A 215 4.48 -5.59 -0.70
N SER A 216 5.67 -5.04 -0.47
CA SER A 216 6.65 -5.61 0.47
C SER A 216 6.45 -5.16 1.92
N GLY A 217 6.04 -3.90 2.13
CA GLY A 217 5.77 -3.34 3.47
C GLY A 217 4.67 -4.05 4.27
N PRO A 218 3.59 -4.55 3.65
CA PRO A 218 2.64 -5.45 4.30
C PRO A 218 3.20 -6.86 4.57
N THR A 219 4.04 -7.39 3.68
CA THR A 219 4.39 -8.82 3.69
C THR A 219 5.62 -9.14 4.54
N LEU A 220 6.76 -8.47 4.31
CA LEU A 220 8.02 -8.83 4.96
C LEU A 220 7.99 -8.66 6.50
N PRO A 221 7.43 -7.58 7.07
CA PRO A 221 7.31 -7.44 8.52
C PRO A 221 6.48 -8.54 9.18
N ALA A 222 5.42 -9.00 8.53
CA ALA A 222 4.57 -10.07 9.02
C ALA A 222 5.29 -11.42 9.00
N VAL A 223 5.93 -11.76 7.86
CA VAL A 223 6.71 -13.00 7.71
C VAL A 223 7.85 -13.08 8.73
N LEU A 224 8.65 -12.03 8.87
CA LEU A 224 9.77 -12.02 9.82
C LEU A 224 9.30 -12.03 11.28
N ALA A 225 8.28 -11.25 11.64
CA ALA A 225 7.76 -11.25 13.00
C ALA A 225 7.15 -12.60 13.42
N LEU A 226 6.46 -13.28 12.50
CA LEU A 226 5.97 -14.64 12.73
C LEU A 226 7.12 -15.64 12.83
N ALA A 227 8.09 -15.59 11.90
CA ALA A 227 9.24 -16.48 11.84
C ALA A 227 10.05 -16.52 13.15
N GLU A 228 10.25 -15.38 13.80
CA GLU A 228 10.93 -15.28 15.10
C GLU A 228 10.20 -16.01 16.25
N THR A 229 8.89 -16.25 16.11
CA THR A 229 8.07 -16.87 17.18
C THR A 229 7.84 -18.37 16.99
N LEU A 230 8.18 -18.92 15.82
CA LEU A 230 8.09 -20.33 15.49
C LEU A 230 9.37 -21.06 15.94
N VAL A 231 9.38 -21.44 17.21
CA VAL A 231 10.51 -22.09 17.88
C VAL A 231 10.66 -23.54 17.38
N PRO A 232 11.89 -24.10 17.30
CA PRO A 232 12.09 -25.55 17.17
C PRO A 232 11.32 -26.37 18.21
N ASP A 233 10.74 -27.49 17.79
CA ASP A 233 10.37 -28.56 18.72
C ASP A 233 11.62 -29.06 19.47
N ALA A 234 11.44 -29.41 20.75
CA ALA A 234 12.55 -29.76 21.64
C ALA A 234 13.36 -30.96 21.11
N GLY A 235 14.58 -30.67 20.61
CA GLY A 235 15.51 -31.66 20.06
C GLY A 235 15.80 -31.51 18.55
N GLY A 236 15.12 -30.61 17.83
CA GLY A 236 15.41 -30.34 16.41
C GLY A 236 16.33 -29.13 16.19
N SER A 237 17.07 -29.12 15.07
CA SER A 237 17.73 -27.93 14.47
C SER A 237 16.73 -26.94 13.83
N GLY A 238 15.50 -26.92 14.37
CA GLY A 238 14.36 -26.20 13.81
C GLY A 238 14.40 -24.69 14.07
N GLY A 239 13.33 -24.02 13.66
CA GLY A 239 13.31 -22.59 13.43
C GLY A 239 13.30 -22.31 11.93
N VAL A 240 12.54 -21.29 11.54
CA VAL A 240 12.30 -20.88 10.16
C VAL A 240 13.61 -20.49 9.48
N SER A 241 13.88 -21.04 8.30
CA SER A 241 15.06 -20.70 7.49
C SER A 241 14.83 -19.44 6.65
N LEU A 242 15.91 -18.85 6.10
CA LEU A 242 15.76 -17.75 5.13
C LEU A 242 15.17 -18.22 3.79
N GLU A 243 15.28 -19.50 3.46
CA GLU A 243 14.59 -20.11 2.33
C GLU A 243 13.06 -20.17 2.56
N ASP A 244 12.62 -20.62 3.75
CA ASP A 244 11.19 -20.58 4.14
C ASP A 244 10.64 -19.15 4.07
N VAL A 245 11.40 -18.16 4.56
CA VAL A 245 11.05 -16.72 4.47
C VAL A 245 10.90 -16.29 3.01
N LEU A 246 11.82 -16.68 2.14
CA LEU A 246 11.78 -16.33 0.71
C LEU A 246 10.53 -16.89 0.02
N VAL A 247 10.16 -18.15 0.30
CA VAL A 247 8.96 -18.80 -0.25
C VAL A 247 7.69 -18.10 0.25
N ALA A 248 7.53 -18.00 1.58
CA ALA A 248 6.34 -17.38 2.18
C ALA A 248 6.17 -15.92 1.72
N TYR A 249 7.27 -15.17 1.65
CA TYR A 249 7.27 -13.81 1.12
C TYR A 249 6.75 -13.76 -0.33
N ASN A 250 7.31 -14.57 -1.24
CA ASN A 250 6.88 -14.58 -2.64
C ASN A 250 5.42 -15.00 -2.81
N VAL A 251 4.91 -15.93 -1.98
CA VAL A 251 3.47 -16.28 -1.93
C VAL A 251 2.61 -15.08 -1.56
N GLY A 252 3.05 -14.25 -0.61
CA GLY A 252 2.36 -13.02 -0.23
C GLY A 252 2.39 -11.92 -1.30
N ILE A 253 3.46 -11.85 -2.10
CA ILE A 253 3.55 -10.96 -3.27
C ILE A 253 2.62 -11.47 -4.39
N GLU A 254 2.62 -12.78 -4.64
CA GLU A 254 1.81 -13.42 -5.69
C GLU A 254 0.32 -13.21 -5.47
N VAL A 255 -0.18 -13.50 -4.26
CA VAL A 255 -1.59 -13.30 -3.91
C VAL A 255 -2.00 -11.82 -4.03
N GLN A 256 -1.11 -10.87 -3.75
CA GLN A 256 -1.39 -9.44 -3.99
C GLN A 256 -1.54 -9.14 -5.49
N GLY A 257 -0.63 -9.64 -6.32
CA GLY A 257 -0.66 -9.38 -7.76
C GLY A 257 -1.87 -10.01 -8.43
N LEU A 258 -2.24 -11.23 -8.04
CA LEU A 258 -3.44 -11.91 -8.50
C LEU A 258 -4.71 -11.14 -8.09
N LEU A 259 -4.84 -10.76 -6.82
CA LEU A 259 -6.02 -10.00 -6.34
C LEU A 259 -6.12 -8.57 -6.87
N LEU A 260 -5.04 -8.01 -7.40
CA LEU A 260 -5.09 -6.76 -8.17
C LEU A 260 -5.57 -6.98 -9.61
N ARG A 261 -5.39 -8.17 -10.18
CA ARG A 261 -5.77 -8.46 -11.58
C ARG A 261 -7.26 -8.78 -11.75
N SER A 262 -7.99 -9.07 -10.67
CA SER A 262 -9.46 -9.25 -10.68
C SER A 262 -10.26 -7.95 -10.83
N ALA A 263 -9.61 -6.82 -11.13
CA ALA A 263 -10.26 -5.55 -11.46
C ALA A 263 -9.38 -4.77 -12.45
N ARG A 264 -9.96 -4.24 -13.53
CA ARG A 264 -9.19 -3.46 -14.52
C ARG A 264 -8.82 -2.09 -13.94
N SER A 265 -9.69 -1.51 -13.12
CA SER A 265 -9.45 -0.24 -12.41
C SER A 265 -8.17 -0.22 -11.57
N ALA A 266 -7.70 -1.36 -11.05
CA ALA A 266 -6.48 -1.47 -10.26
C ALA A 266 -5.18 -1.20 -11.05
N ARG A 267 -5.22 -1.28 -12.39
CA ARG A 267 -4.07 -0.95 -13.27
C ARG A 267 -3.78 0.54 -13.27
N SER A 268 -4.79 1.37 -12.97
CA SER A 268 -4.68 2.82 -12.80
C SER A 268 -4.35 3.19 -11.35
N ILE A 269 -3.92 4.43 -11.15
CA ILE A 269 -3.73 5.01 -9.81
C ILE A 269 -5.08 5.01 -9.04
N PRO A 270 -5.12 4.52 -7.78
CA PRO A 270 -6.36 4.26 -7.04
C PRO A 270 -7.15 5.52 -6.66
N SER A 271 -8.47 5.41 -6.69
CA SER A 271 -9.41 6.52 -6.39
C SER A 271 -10.17 6.37 -5.06
N ARG A 272 -10.51 5.14 -4.66
CA ARG A 272 -11.45 4.85 -3.55
C ARG A 272 -10.78 4.25 -2.31
N PHE A 273 -10.14 3.09 -2.44
CA PHE A 273 -9.40 2.41 -1.37
C PHE A 273 -7.90 2.37 -1.66
N HIS A 274 -7.08 2.42 -0.61
CA HIS A 274 -5.62 2.33 -0.71
C HIS A 274 -5.19 0.85 -0.88
N PRO A 275 -4.61 0.43 -2.02
CA PRO A 275 -4.36 -0.98 -2.32
C PRO A 275 -3.53 -1.74 -1.27
N PRO A 276 -2.47 -1.17 -0.65
CA PRO A 276 -1.76 -1.83 0.45
C PRO A 276 -2.64 -2.20 1.64
N ALA A 277 -3.72 -1.45 1.92
CA ALA A 277 -4.68 -1.78 2.98
C ALA A 277 -5.76 -2.79 2.55
N VAL A 278 -5.80 -3.19 1.27
CA VAL A 278 -6.73 -4.18 0.72
C VAL A 278 -5.97 -5.46 0.40
N VAL A 279 -5.14 -5.45 -0.65
CA VAL A 279 -4.41 -6.65 -1.06
C VAL A 279 -3.26 -6.98 -0.12
N GLY A 280 -2.62 -5.99 0.52
CA GLY A 280 -1.52 -6.23 1.45
C GLY A 280 -1.91 -7.05 2.68
N VAL A 281 -3.17 -6.91 3.16
CA VAL A 281 -3.71 -7.74 4.26
C VAL A 281 -3.82 -9.20 3.80
N MET A 282 -4.31 -9.41 2.58
CA MET A 282 -4.48 -10.73 1.97
C MET A 282 -3.13 -11.40 1.68
N GLY A 283 -2.15 -10.64 1.18
CA GLY A 283 -0.78 -11.09 0.96
C GLY A 283 -0.05 -11.45 2.26
N SER A 284 -0.20 -10.62 3.30
CA SER A 284 0.32 -10.94 4.64
C SER A 284 -0.32 -12.21 5.22
N ALA A 285 -1.63 -12.39 5.08
CA ALA A 285 -2.33 -13.61 5.51
C ALA A 285 -1.88 -14.85 4.72
N ALA A 286 -1.75 -14.74 3.40
CA ALA A 286 -1.26 -15.81 2.54
C ALA A 286 0.18 -16.23 2.90
N ALA A 287 1.08 -15.25 3.07
CA ALA A 287 2.46 -15.50 3.46
C ALA A 287 2.55 -16.19 4.82
N CYS A 288 1.81 -15.71 5.82
CA CYS A 288 1.79 -16.31 7.16
C CYS A 288 1.17 -17.72 7.13
N ALA A 289 0.11 -17.95 6.36
CA ALA A 289 -0.52 -19.27 6.20
C ALA A 289 0.42 -20.30 5.53
N ASN A 290 1.16 -19.88 4.50
CA ASN A 290 2.21 -20.70 3.88
C ASN A 290 3.33 -21.03 4.89
N LEU A 291 3.82 -20.04 5.63
CA LEU A 291 4.89 -20.23 6.63
C LEU A 291 4.51 -21.17 7.78
N LEU A 292 3.22 -21.17 8.16
CA LEU A 292 2.62 -22.08 9.14
C LEU A 292 2.35 -23.49 8.57
N GLY A 293 2.53 -23.71 7.27
CA GLY A 293 2.30 -25.01 6.61
C GLY A 293 0.83 -25.39 6.51
N PHE A 294 -0.07 -24.42 6.36
CA PHE A 294 -1.51 -24.67 6.27
C PHE A 294 -1.90 -25.44 5.01
N GLY A 295 -2.83 -26.39 5.18
CA GLY A 295 -3.55 -26.99 4.05
C GLY A 295 -4.63 -26.05 3.49
N PRO A 296 -5.17 -26.33 2.28
CA PRO A 296 -6.06 -25.42 1.56
C PRO A 296 -7.24 -24.87 2.38
N SER A 297 -7.86 -25.68 3.25
CA SER A 297 -8.99 -25.23 4.08
C SER A 297 -8.59 -24.17 5.12
N LYS A 298 -7.40 -24.28 5.73
CA LYS A 298 -6.90 -23.24 6.66
C LYS A 298 -6.42 -21.99 5.92
N CYS A 299 -5.82 -22.13 4.74
CA CYS A 299 -5.50 -20.99 3.86
C CYS A 299 -6.76 -20.20 3.48
N ARG A 300 -7.84 -20.91 3.10
CA ARG A 300 -9.16 -20.35 2.79
C ARG A 300 -9.74 -19.57 3.97
N ALA A 301 -9.68 -20.14 5.18
CA ALA A 301 -10.12 -19.47 6.39
C ALA A 301 -9.31 -18.19 6.68
N ALA A 302 -7.99 -18.25 6.57
CA ALA A 302 -7.11 -17.08 6.76
C ALA A 302 -7.45 -15.94 5.77
N LEU A 303 -7.67 -16.25 4.48
CA LEU A 303 -8.10 -15.28 3.47
C LEU A 303 -9.51 -14.73 3.76
N GLY A 304 -10.43 -15.57 4.24
CA GLY A 304 -11.78 -15.17 4.65
C GLY A 304 -11.79 -14.17 5.82
N ILE A 305 -10.94 -14.38 6.82
CA ILE A 305 -10.76 -13.46 7.94
C ILE A 305 -10.05 -12.18 7.48
N ALA A 306 -8.98 -12.31 6.70
CA ALA A 306 -8.20 -11.19 6.17
C ALA A 306 -9.06 -10.20 5.37
N ALA A 307 -9.98 -10.69 4.53
CA ALA A 307 -10.91 -9.84 3.79
C ALA A 307 -11.80 -8.96 4.70
N SER A 308 -12.13 -9.44 5.91
CA SER A 308 -12.91 -8.68 6.90
C SER A 308 -12.08 -7.62 7.64
N PHE A 309 -10.75 -7.72 7.59
CA PHE A 309 -9.82 -6.72 8.12
C PHE A 309 -9.29 -5.74 7.05
N SER A 310 -9.66 -5.95 5.79
CA SER A 310 -9.23 -5.15 4.63
C SER A 310 -10.01 -3.84 4.48
N GLY A 311 -9.34 -2.85 3.88
CA GLY A 311 -9.90 -1.57 3.49
C GLY A 311 -9.35 -0.37 4.28
N ALA A 312 -8.86 0.63 3.54
CA ALA A 312 -8.65 1.99 4.06
C ALA A 312 -8.95 3.02 2.96
N PRO A 313 -9.71 4.10 3.23
CA PRO A 313 -10.04 5.10 2.21
C PRO A 313 -8.81 5.87 1.68
N MET A 314 -8.82 6.20 0.39
CA MET A 314 -7.76 6.99 -0.27
C MET A 314 -7.57 8.40 0.30
N ALA A 315 -8.57 8.97 0.97
CA ALA A 315 -8.48 10.31 1.58
C ALA A 315 -7.27 10.47 2.53
N ASN A 316 -6.90 9.40 3.24
CA ASN A 316 -5.76 9.41 4.16
C ASN A 316 -4.39 9.27 3.47
N ALA A 317 -4.33 8.99 2.16
CA ALA A 317 -3.06 8.88 1.43
C ALA A 317 -2.27 10.20 1.41
N GLY A 318 -2.96 11.34 1.51
CA GLY A 318 -2.36 12.67 1.65
C GLY A 318 -2.04 13.09 3.10
N THR A 319 -1.98 12.15 4.05
CA THR A 319 -1.80 12.45 5.48
C THR A 319 -0.76 11.54 6.16
N THR A 320 -0.33 11.92 7.36
CA THR A 320 0.50 11.09 8.27
C THR A 320 -0.15 9.76 8.69
N THR A 321 -1.41 9.49 8.30
CA THR A 321 -2.07 8.20 8.50
C THR A 321 -1.70 7.17 7.42
N LYS A 322 -1.21 7.59 6.23
CA LYS A 322 -0.84 6.67 5.13
C LYS A 322 0.06 5.51 5.57
N PRO A 323 1.14 5.70 6.37
CA PRO A 323 2.01 4.61 6.80
C PRO A 323 1.29 3.51 7.61
N LEU A 324 0.23 3.87 8.35
CA LEU A 324 -0.57 2.92 9.12
C LEU A 324 -1.33 1.94 8.21
N HIS A 325 -1.51 2.24 6.93
CA HIS A 325 -2.13 1.32 5.97
C HIS A 325 -1.27 0.06 5.78
N ALA A 326 0.04 0.21 5.55
CA ALA A 326 0.97 -0.91 5.41
C ALA A 326 1.17 -1.66 6.74
N GLY A 327 1.34 -0.92 7.84
CA GLY A 327 1.43 -1.53 9.17
C GLY A 327 0.18 -2.34 9.54
N LYS A 328 -1.03 -1.79 9.36
CA LYS A 328 -2.28 -2.53 9.64
C LYS A 328 -2.39 -3.77 8.76
N ALA A 329 -1.96 -3.69 7.50
CA ALA A 329 -1.95 -4.83 6.60
C ALA A 329 -1.02 -5.95 7.08
N ALA A 330 0.21 -5.61 7.48
CA ALA A 330 1.15 -6.56 8.07
C ALA A 330 0.61 -7.22 9.36
N ARG A 331 0.01 -6.41 10.24
CA ARG A 331 -0.59 -6.90 11.49
C ARG A 331 -1.78 -7.82 11.24
N PHE A 332 -2.76 -7.36 10.47
CA PHE A 332 -4.03 -8.05 10.34
C PHE A 332 -3.97 -9.28 9.44
N GLY A 333 -3.05 -9.34 8.48
CA GLY A 333 -2.80 -10.59 7.76
C GLY A 333 -2.19 -11.67 8.67
N LEU A 334 -1.21 -11.29 9.50
CA LEU A 334 -0.65 -12.18 10.53
C LEU A 334 -1.71 -12.63 11.53
N GLU A 335 -2.51 -11.70 12.09
CA GLU A 335 -3.61 -12.04 13.00
C GLU A 335 -4.66 -12.94 12.33
N ALA A 336 -5.01 -12.71 11.06
CA ALA A 336 -5.95 -13.56 10.32
C ALA A 336 -5.44 -15.00 10.15
N ALA A 337 -4.14 -15.19 9.88
CA ALA A 337 -3.53 -16.52 9.82
C ALA A 337 -3.51 -17.21 11.19
N LEU A 338 -3.21 -16.49 12.28
CA LEU A 338 -3.25 -17.04 13.64
C LEU A 338 -4.68 -17.40 14.08
N LEU A 339 -5.69 -16.58 13.74
CA LEU A 339 -7.09 -16.86 14.03
C LEU A 339 -7.60 -18.10 13.27
N ALA A 340 -7.19 -18.26 12.01
CA ALA A 340 -7.43 -19.48 11.23
C ALA A 340 -6.71 -20.71 11.82
N ASP A 341 -5.54 -20.54 12.45
CA ASP A 341 -4.88 -21.64 13.15
C ASP A 341 -5.73 -22.20 14.30
N GLN A 342 -6.35 -21.28 15.06
CA GLN A 342 -7.25 -21.56 16.17
C GLN A 342 -8.65 -22.04 15.71
N GLY A 343 -8.86 -22.29 14.42
CA GLY A 343 -10.09 -22.88 13.88
C GLY A 343 -11.22 -21.88 13.63
N ILE A 344 -10.95 -20.58 13.59
CA ILE A 344 -11.94 -19.61 13.10
C ILE A 344 -12.03 -19.74 11.58
N GLU A 345 -13.26 -19.81 11.08
CA GLU A 345 -13.56 -19.92 9.65
C GLU A 345 -14.06 -18.59 9.07
N GLY A 346 -13.96 -18.45 7.75
CA GLY A 346 -14.53 -17.35 6.97
C GLY A 346 -15.37 -17.87 5.80
N ASN A 347 -15.93 -16.96 5.00
CA ASN A 347 -16.71 -17.37 3.83
C ASN A 347 -15.84 -18.17 2.84
N SER A 348 -16.29 -19.37 2.48
CA SER A 348 -15.53 -20.32 1.66
C SER A 348 -15.30 -19.89 0.20
N ASN A 349 -16.00 -18.83 -0.24
CA ASN A 349 -15.94 -18.23 -1.57
C ASN A 349 -15.71 -16.70 -1.49
N ILE A 350 -14.97 -16.22 -0.47
CA ILE A 350 -14.76 -14.78 -0.21
C ILE A 350 -14.16 -14.00 -1.39
N LEU A 351 -13.35 -14.64 -2.24
CA LEU A 351 -12.70 -14.06 -3.42
C LEU A 351 -13.56 -14.16 -4.70
N ASP A 352 -14.69 -14.86 -4.64
CA ASP A 352 -15.61 -15.06 -5.77
C ASP A 352 -16.80 -14.10 -5.71
N MET A 353 -17.04 -13.46 -4.55
CA MET A 353 -18.25 -12.70 -4.26
C MET A 353 -18.04 -11.20 -4.38
N ALA A 354 -18.93 -10.52 -5.12
CA ALA A 354 -19.03 -9.06 -5.17
C ALA A 354 -19.32 -8.42 -3.79
N SER A 355 -20.00 -9.14 -2.89
CA SER A 355 -20.21 -8.76 -1.48
C SER A 355 -19.13 -9.28 -0.52
N GLY A 356 -18.14 -10.02 -1.04
CA GLY A 356 -16.92 -10.42 -0.33
C GLY A 356 -15.79 -9.47 -0.65
N PHE A 357 -14.66 -9.99 -1.11
CA PHE A 357 -13.50 -9.18 -1.53
C PHE A 357 -13.83 -8.21 -2.69
N GLY A 358 -14.84 -8.52 -3.51
CA GLY A 358 -15.31 -7.61 -4.55
C GLY A 358 -15.85 -6.27 -4.04
N ALA A 359 -16.19 -6.14 -2.76
CA ALA A 359 -16.71 -4.89 -2.19
C ALA A 359 -15.71 -3.70 -2.26
N PHE A 360 -14.42 -3.99 -2.53
CA PHE A 360 -13.37 -2.99 -2.70
C PHE A 360 -13.22 -2.47 -4.15
N TYR A 361 -13.84 -3.12 -5.16
CA TYR A 361 -13.68 -2.80 -6.57
C TYR A 361 -15.04 -2.67 -7.27
N GLU A 362 -15.17 -1.69 -8.18
CA GLU A 362 -16.45 -1.42 -8.88
C GLU A 362 -16.62 -2.29 -10.13
N ASP A 363 -15.51 -2.72 -10.73
CA ASP A 363 -15.40 -3.56 -11.91
C ASP A 363 -14.80 -4.94 -11.57
N PHE A 364 -15.19 -5.50 -10.42
CA PHE A 364 -14.70 -6.78 -9.92
C PHE A 364 -15.11 -7.95 -10.82
N ASP A 365 -14.11 -8.67 -11.34
CA ASP A 365 -14.26 -9.83 -12.21
C ASP A 365 -13.21 -10.89 -11.84
N PRO A 366 -13.50 -11.77 -10.87
CA PRO A 366 -12.53 -12.74 -10.37
C PRO A 366 -12.35 -13.95 -11.31
N GLU A 367 -13.27 -14.21 -12.24
CA GLU A 367 -13.17 -15.32 -13.21
C GLU A 367 -12.02 -15.12 -14.21
N THR A 368 -11.64 -13.86 -14.45
CA THR A 368 -10.41 -13.51 -15.20
C THR A 368 -9.17 -14.19 -14.62
N LEU A 369 -9.08 -14.38 -13.29
CA LEU A 369 -7.91 -14.99 -12.67
C LEU A 369 -7.73 -16.45 -13.06
N LEU A 370 -8.81 -17.23 -13.16
CA LEU A 370 -8.75 -18.63 -13.56
C LEU A 370 -8.46 -18.78 -15.06
N THR A 371 -8.95 -17.85 -15.87
CA THR A 371 -8.82 -17.89 -17.33
C THR A 371 -7.46 -17.36 -17.81
N GLU A 372 -7.00 -16.21 -17.29
CA GLU A 372 -5.69 -15.62 -17.64
C GLU A 372 -4.50 -16.43 -17.12
N ASN A 373 -4.65 -17.17 -16.00
CA ASN A 373 -3.57 -18.00 -15.43
C ASN A 373 -3.73 -19.50 -15.72
N SER A 374 -4.66 -19.90 -16.59
CA SER A 374 -4.87 -21.30 -16.96
C SER A 374 -3.62 -21.89 -17.62
N GLY A 375 -2.95 -22.82 -16.91
CA GLY A 375 -1.71 -23.44 -17.36
C GLY A 375 -0.44 -22.59 -17.15
N ASN A 376 -0.54 -21.39 -16.57
CA ASN A 376 0.64 -20.64 -16.12
C ASN A 376 1.09 -21.16 -14.74
N THR A 377 2.36 -21.51 -14.61
CA THR A 377 2.99 -21.93 -13.35
C THR A 377 3.99 -20.91 -12.80
N GLU A 378 4.27 -19.83 -13.55
CA GLU A 378 5.22 -18.81 -13.14
C GLU A 378 4.52 -17.70 -12.33
N PHE A 379 5.12 -17.38 -11.17
CA PHE A 379 4.72 -16.26 -10.34
C PHE A 379 4.80 -14.95 -11.13
N LEU A 380 3.86 -14.02 -10.90
CA LEU A 380 3.76 -12.72 -11.57
C LEU A 380 5.04 -11.90 -11.51
N LEU A 381 5.84 -12.03 -10.44
CA LEU A 381 7.14 -11.37 -10.30
C LEU A 381 8.18 -11.84 -11.34
N HIS A 382 7.97 -12.95 -12.04
CA HIS A 382 8.78 -13.36 -13.20
C HIS A 382 8.58 -12.41 -14.40
N SER A 383 7.33 -12.04 -14.69
CA SER A 383 6.99 -11.22 -15.87
C SER A 383 6.91 -9.72 -15.57
N GLN A 384 6.58 -9.33 -14.34
CA GLN A 384 6.42 -7.94 -13.92
C GLN A 384 7.35 -7.61 -12.75
N ASP A 385 8.42 -6.84 -13.02
CA ASP A 385 9.31 -6.32 -11.98
C ASP A 385 8.63 -5.21 -11.16
N ILE A 386 9.26 -4.87 -10.03
CA ILE A 386 8.94 -3.73 -9.17
C ILE A 386 9.78 -2.49 -9.53
N ALA A 387 9.32 -1.33 -9.06
CA ALA A 387 10.08 -0.09 -9.06
C ALA A 387 10.66 0.17 -7.66
N LEU A 388 11.95 0.50 -7.59
CA LEU A 388 12.65 0.91 -6.37
C LEU A 388 12.91 2.42 -6.40
N LYS A 389 12.30 3.12 -5.44
CA LYS A 389 12.40 4.58 -5.32
C LYS A 389 13.81 4.99 -4.90
N ARG A 390 14.45 5.91 -5.67
CA ARG A 390 15.71 6.58 -5.29
C ARG A 390 15.59 7.56 -4.13
N PHE A 391 14.42 8.16 -3.95
CA PHE A 391 14.12 9.19 -2.95
C PHE A 391 12.70 9.02 -2.37
N PRO A 392 12.46 9.49 -1.13
CA PRO A 392 11.22 9.28 -0.38
C PRO A 392 10.06 10.16 -0.88
N ALA A 393 9.41 9.75 -1.97
CA ALA A 393 8.25 10.45 -2.52
C ALA A 393 7.37 9.51 -3.36
N HIS A 394 6.18 10.00 -3.72
CA HIS A 394 5.28 9.29 -4.62
C HIS A 394 5.98 8.91 -5.93
N LEU A 395 5.73 7.69 -6.46
CA LEU A 395 6.49 7.17 -7.60
C LEU A 395 6.41 8.11 -8.83
N GLY A 396 5.26 8.76 -9.05
CA GLY A 396 5.09 9.78 -10.11
C GLY A 396 6.11 10.93 -10.05
N MET A 397 6.67 11.26 -8.88
CA MET A 397 7.70 12.29 -8.73
C MET A 397 9.04 11.88 -9.35
N HIS A 398 9.26 10.58 -9.60
CA HIS A 398 10.49 10.05 -10.22
C HIS A 398 10.59 10.48 -11.70
N TRP A 399 9.48 10.42 -12.44
CA TRP A 399 9.40 11.03 -13.77
C TRP A 399 9.59 12.55 -13.70
N THR A 400 8.99 13.22 -12.72
CA THR A 400 9.04 14.68 -12.58
C THR A 400 10.44 15.21 -12.32
N ILE A 401 11.18 14.58 -11.42
CA ILE A 401 12.55 14.97 -11.09
C ILE A 401 13.48 14.67 -12.27
N ASP A 402 13.39 13.50 -12.90
CA ASP A 402 14.24 13.20 -14.06
C ASP A 402 13.93 14.14 -15.26
N ALA A 403 12.67 14.52 -15.47
CA ALA A 403 12.28 15.51 -16.48
C ALA A 403 12.77 16.93 -16.14
N ALA A 404 12.67 17.35 -14.87
CA ALA A 404 13.19 18.64 -14.40
C ALA A 404 14.72 18.71 -14.48
N MET A 405 15.42 17.61 -14.14
CA MET A 405 16.88 17.47 -14.27
C MET A 405 17.31 17.54 -15.75
N ALA A 406 16.57 16.92 -16.66
CA ALA A 406 16.81 17.04 -18.10
C ALA A 406 16.61 18.50 -18.59
N ALA A 407 15.55 19.17 -18.13
CA ALA A 407 15.31 20.59 -18.46
C ALA A 407 16.41 21.50 -17.89
N ARG A 408 16.87 21.25 -16.65
CA ARG A 408 17.99 21.95 -16.00
C ARG A 408 19.29 21.80 -16.78
N LYS A 409 19.62 20.58 -17.20
CA LYS A 409 20.80 20.30 -18.04
C LYS A 409 20.73 21.05 -19.37
N ASN A 410 19.57 21.03 -20.02
CA ASN A 410 19.37 21.74 -21.29
C ASN A 410 19.43 23.28 -21.13
N LEU A 411 19.07 23.80 -19.94
CA LEU A 411 19.22 25.22 -19.59
C LEU A 411 20.68 25.61 -19.28
N ALA A 412 21.48 24.68 -18.77
CA ALA A 412 22.92 24.86 -18.53
C ALA A 412 23.73 24.85 -19.84
N GLY A 413 23.33 24.01 -20.81
CA GLY A 413 24.13 23.72 -22.00
C GLY A 413 25.45 23.03 -21.63
N ASP A 414 26.53 23.37 -22.36
CA ASP A 414 27.89 22.88 -22.07
C ASP A 414 28.58 23.64 -20.91
N SER A 415 27.87 24.53 -20.20
CA SER A 415 28.43 25.34 -19.13
C SER A 415 28.60 24.53 -17.83
N SER A 416 29.77 24.64 -17.21
CA SER A 416 30.03 24.16 -15.85
C SER A 416 29.64 25.17 -14.76
N ALA A 417 29.16 26.36 -15.13
CA ALA A 417 28.72 27.37 -14.18
C ALA A 417 27.35 27.01 -13.54
N PRO A 418 27.05 27.48 -12.32
CA PRO A 418 25.73 27.31 -11.71
C PRO A 418 24.60 27.81 -12.63
N VAL A 419 23.52 27.04 -12.71
CA VAL A 419 22.37 27.39 -13.54
C VAL A 419 21.65 28.60 -12.95
N ASP A 420 21.55 29.67 -13.73
CA ASP A 420 20.81 30.89 -13.33
C ASP A 420 19.30 30.67 -13.49
N ILE A 421 18.72 30.10 -12.45
CA ILE A 421 17.28 29.83 -12.30
C ILE A 421 16.44 31.12 -12.28
N SER A 422 17.03 32.30 -12.05
CA SER A 422 16.30 33.58 -12.10
C SER A 422 15.82 33.94 -13.50
N LYS A 423 16.36 33.30 -14.55
CA LYS A 423 15.92 33.43 -15.95
C LYS A 423 14.53 32.84 -16.21
N ILE A 424 14.06 31.93 -15.37
CA ILE A 424 12.78 31.24 -15.55
C ILE A 424 11.61 32.21 -15.24
N ARG A 425 10.69 32.32 -16.21
CA ARG A 425 9.43 33.09 -16.09
C ARG A 425 8.26 32.17 -15.73
N THR A 426 8.15 31.01 -16.38
CA THR A 426 7.06 30.03 -16.18
C THR A 426 7.62 28.61 -16.25
N ILE A 427 7.09 27.72 -15.42
CA ILE A 427 7.41 26.28 -15.37
C ILE A 427 6.12 25.51 -15.67
N LEU A 428 5.97 25.02 -16.89
CA LEU A 428 4.84 24.18 -17.26
C LEU A 428 5.22 22.70 -17.08
N VAL A 429 4.48 21.98 -16.23
CA VAL A 429 4.66 20.55 -16.00
C VAL A 429 3.50 19.79 -16.66
N ARG A 430 3.82 19.03 -17.69
CA ARG A 430 2.90 18.14 -18.40
C ARG A 430 2.92 16.77 -17.74
N ALA A 431 1.81 16.38 -17.13
CA ALA A 431 1.71 15.21 -16.28
C ALA A 431 0.30 14.57 -16.35
N PRO A 432 0.15 13.27 -16.02
CA PRO A 432 -1.15 12.62 -16.03
C PRO A 432 -2.12 13.23 -15.00
N PRO A 433 -3.45 13.07 -15.19
CA PRO A 433 -4.43 13.66 -14.28
C PRO A 433 -4.32 13.06 -12.89
N SER A 434 -4.16 13.89 -11.86
CA SER A 434 -4.28 13.44 -10.46
C SER A 434 -4.75 14.53 -9.52
N LYS A 435 -5.64 14.15 -8.60
CA LYS A 435 -6.20 15.03 -7.55
C LYS A 435 -5.39 15.06 -6.25
N TYR A 436 -4.47 14.10 -6.01
CA TYR A 436 -3.75 14.00 -4.73
C TYR A 436 -2.24 14.30 -4.80
N ILE A 437 -1.64 14.28 -6.00
CA ILE A 437 -0.24 14.71 -6.24
C ILE A 437 -0.10 16.04 -7.00
N ASN A 438 -1.20 16.63 -7.45
CA ASN A 438 -1.22 18.03 -7.91
C ASN A 438 -1.40 18.92 -6.66
N ARG A 439 -0.29 19.50 -6.19
CA ARG A 439 -0.25 20.33 -4.97
C ARG A 439 0.69 21.53 -5.22
N PRO A 440 0.16 22.68 -5.69
CA PRO A 440 0.99 23.78 -6.16
C PRO A 440 1.86 24.42 -5.07
N VAL A 441 1.36 24.50 -3.84
CA VAL A 441 2.11 25.03 -2.69
C VAL A 441 1.91 24.07 -1.51
N PRO A 442 2.75 23.03 -1.34
CA PRO A 442 2.63 22.11 -0.22
C PRO A 442 3.03 22.78 1.10
N ALA A 443 2.22 22.60 2.14
CA ALA A 443 2.43 23.23 3.45
C ALA A 443 3.11 22.31 4.47
N SER A 444 3.45 21.07 4.09
CA SER A 444 4.11 20.08 4.95
C SER A 444 4.95 19.09 4.16
N GLU A 445 5.89 18.42 4.85
CA GLU A 445 6.70 17.32 4.31
C GLU A 445 5.85 16.31 3.50
N HIS A 446 4.74 15.82 4.07
CA HIS A 446 3.90 14.80 3.44
C HIS A 446 3.26 15.30 2.14
N GLU A 447 2.86 16.57 2.08
CA GLU A 447 2.34 17.17 0.85
C GLU A 447 3.44 17.40 -0.19
N ALA A 448 4.65 17.76 0.24
CA ALA A 448 5.80 17.92 -0.64
C ALA A 448 6.25 16.57 -1.27
N ARG A 449 6.13 15.45 -0.54
CA ARG A 449 6.28 14.09 -1.08
C ARG A 449 5.22 13.71 -2.14
N HIS A 450 4.15 14.51 -2.25
CA HIS A 450 3.01 14.34 -3.14
C HIS A 450 2.72 15.65 -3.92
N SER A 451 3.75 16.28 -4.50
CA SER A 451 3.62 17.54 -5.24
C SER A 451 4.50 17.55 -6.50
N PHE A 452 3.88 17.49 -7.69
CA PHE A 452 4.58 17.66 -8.96
C PHE A 452 5.43 18.94 -8.97
N GLN A 453 4.81 20.05 -8.53
CA GLN A 453 5.38 21.38 -8.53
C GLN A 453 6.63 21.48 -7.65
N PHE A 454 6.56 21.00 -6.41
CA PHE A 454 7.68 21.01 -5.47
C PHE A 454 8.85 20.17 -5.96
N ASN A 455 8.60 18.96 -6.46
CA ASN A 455 9.67 18.05 -6.88
C ASN A 455 10.35 18.56 -8.16
N ALA A 456 9.61 19.19 -9.08
CA ALA A 456 10.19 19.90 -10.23
C ALA A 456 11.03 21.11 -9.78
N CYS A 457 10.49 22.01 -8.95
CA CYS A 457 11.18 23.23 -8.53
C CYS A 457 12.43 22.93 -7.69
N THR A 458 12.38 21.93 -6.82
CA THR A 458 13.52 21.49 -6.00
C THR A 458 14.63 20.93 -6.89
N ALA A 459 14.31 20.06 -7.86
CA ALA A 459 15.31 19.53 -8.80
C ALA A 459 15.95 20.64 -9.66
N LEU A 460 15.17 21.62 -10.13
CA LEU A 460 15.69 22.80 -10.85
C LEU A 460 16.64 23.63 -9.98
N LEU A 461 16.27 23.90 -8.74
CA LEU A 461 17.01 24.76 -7.81
C LEU A 461 18.29 24.09 -7.29
N ASP A 462 18.19 22.84 -6.82
CA ASP A 462 19.23 22.17 -6.04
C ASP A 462 20.09 21.16 -6.84
N ASP A 463 19.73 20.86 -8.09
CA ASP A 463 20.35 19.80 -8.92
C ASP A 463 20.21 18.37 -8.36
N GLN A 464 19.36 18.19 -7.35
CA GLN A 464 19.07 16.90 -6.73
C GLN A 464 17.80 17.00 -5.87
N VAL A 465 17.22 15.85 -5.53
CA VAL A 465 16.20 15.74 -4.48
C VAL A 465 16.61 14.64 -3.52
N THR A 466 16.56 14.95 -2.23
CA THR A 466 17.13 14.17 -1.13
C THR A 466 16.09 14.00 -0.01
N PRO A 467 16.24 13.07 0.94
CA PRO A 467 15.39 13.00 2.13
C PRO A 467 15.28 14.35 2.87
N GLU A 468 16.39 15.08 2.95
CA GLU A 468 16.54 16.38 3.61
C GLU A 468 15.79 17.50 2.88
N SER A 469 15.61 17.38 1.55
CA SER A 469 14.87 18.37 0.74
C SER A 469 13.44 18.61 1.24
N TYR A 470 12.83 17.62 1.91
CA TYR A 470 11.45 17.69 2.41
C TYR A 470 11.33 18.29 3.83
N HIS A 471 12.43 18.69 4.46
CA HIS A 471 12.39 19.35 5.77
C HIS A 471 11.76 20.74 5.70
N ASP A 472 11.09 21.14 6.79
CA ASP A 472 10.36 22.40 6.95
C ASP A 472 11.11 23.65 6.49
N ASP A 473 12.42 23.73 6.77
CA ASP A 473 13.26 24.87 6.40
C ASP A 473 13.54 24.92 4.89
N CYS A 474 13.67 23.75 4.24
CA CYS A 474 13.82 23.63 2.79
C CYS A 474 12.54 24.04 2.04
N LEU A 475 11.36 23.70 2.59
CA LEU A 475 10.05 24.12 2.07
C LEU A 475 9.86 25.65 2.14
N LYS A 476 10.42 26.31 3.16
CA LYS A 476 10.22 27.75 3.42
C LYS A 476 11.18 28.69 2.66
N ARG A 477 12.12 28.15 1.87
CA ARG A 477 13.08 28.97 1.08
C ARG A 477 12.37 29.90 0.10
N SER A 478 12.74 31.16 0.10
CA SER A 478 12.19 32.22 -0.77
C SER A 478 12.26 31.86 -2.26
N GLU A 479 13.38 31.26 -2.68
CA GLU A 479 13.70 30.90 -4.05
C GLU A 479 12.85 29.72 -4.53
N LEU A 480 12.59 28.75 -3.65
CA LEU A 480 11.65 27.67 -3.92
C LEU A 480 10.22 28.23 -4.05
N GLN A 481 9.82 29.12 -3.14
CA GLN A 481 8.49 29.73 -3.17
C GLN A 481 8.29 30.58 -4.44
N ASP A 482 9.27 31.38 -4.86
CA ASP A 482 9.25 32.12 -6.13
C ASP A 482 9.08 31.18 -7.35
N LEU A 483 9.72 30.01 -7.34
CA LEU A 483 9.55 29.01 -8.41
C LEU A 483 8.16 28.36 -8.38
N LEU A 484 7.63 28.00 -7.21
CA LEU A 484 6.29 27.41 -7.07
C LEU A 484 5.20 28.33 -7.64
N HIS A 485 5.30 29.64 -7.42
CA HIS A 485 4.36 30.63 -7.99
C HIS A 485 4.42 30.76 -9.52
N LYS A 486 5.45 30.17 -10.17
CA LYS A 486 5.59 30.11 -11.64
C LYS A 486 5.15 28.77 -12.22
N THR A 487 4.66 27.83 -11.40
CA THR A 487 4.28 26.50 -11.86
C THR A 487 2.85 26.43 -12.40
N GLU A 488 2.71 25.77 -13.55
CA GLU A 488 1.44 25.43 -14.18
C GLU A 488 1.41 23.92 -14.47
N ILE A 489 0.24 23.29 -14.38
CA ILE A 489 0.05 21.88 -14.74
C ILE A 489 -0.80 21.79 -16.01
N GLU A 490 -0.29 21.10 -17.03
CA GLU A 490 -1.06 20.66 -18.19
C GLU A 490 -1.22 19.13 -18.12
N THR A 491 -2.37 18.63 -18.59
CA THR A 491 -2.65 17.19 -18.65
C THR A 491 -2.98 16.81 -20.09
N PRO A 492 -1.98 16.31 -20.85
CA PRO A 492 -2.18 15.79 -22.20
C PRO A 492 -3.16 14.60 -22.21
N GLU A 493 -3.99 14.50 -23.25
CA GLU A 493 -5.00 13.43 -23.40
C GLU A 493 -4.37 12.02 -23.52
N ASP A 494 -3.13 11.94 -24.05
CA ASP A 494 -2.36 10.70 -24.20
C ASP A 494 -1.66 10.25 -22.91
N ASN A 495 -1.63 11.08 -21.86
CA ASN A 495 -0.86 10.80 -20.64
C ASN A 495 -1.76 10.20 -19.54
N HIS A 496 -1.93 8.88 -19.59
CA HIS A 496 -2.79 8.15 -18.68
C HIS A 496 -2.19 8.01 -17.26
N ALA A 497 -3.04 8.01 -16.23
CA ALA A 497 -2.64 7.87 -14.83
C ALA A 497 -2.29 6.42 -14.44
N SER A 498 -1.32 5.85 -15.15
CA SER A 498 -0.80 4.48 -15.01
C SER A 498 0.73 4.56 -14.98
N PHE A 499 1.37 4.01 -13.94
CA PHE A 499 2.84 3.94 -13.88
C PHE A 499 3.45 3.17 -15.07
N ASN A 500 2.67 2.29 -15.72
CA ASN A 500 3.15 1.57 -16.88
C ASN A 500 3.15 2.42 -18.17
N GLU A 501 2.46 3.56 -18.22
CA GLU A 501 2.26 4.34 -19.45
C GLU A 501 2.65 5.82 -19.33
N MET A 502 2.58 6.39 -18.12
CA MET A 502 2.77 7.81 -17.90
C MET A 502 4.17 8.33 -18.27
N TYR A 503 4.20 9.59 -18.66
CA TYR A 503 5.41 10.40 -18.81
C TYR A 503 5.27 11.71 -18.03
N VAL A 504 6.38 12.42 -17.84
CA VAL A 504 6.35 13.84 -17.42
C VAL A 504 7.27 14.65 -18.33
N GLU A 505 6.80 15.81 -18.76
CA GLU A 505 7.59 16.81 -19.47
C GLU A 505 7.57 18.13 -18.67
N VAL A 506 8.73 18.78 -18.56
CA VAL A 506 8.92 20.06 -17.87
C VAL A 506 9.42 21.07 -18.89
N CYS A 507 8.59 22.09 -19.17
CA CYS A 507 8.88 23.18 -20.09
C CYS A 507 9.16 24.46 -19.30
N LEU A 508 10.34 25.04 -19.51
CA LEU A 508 10.80 26.27 -18.88
C LEU A 508 10.70 27.40 -19.92
N PHE A 509 9.77 28.33 -19.70
CA PHE A 509 9.70 29.55 -20.50
C PHE A 509 10.57 30.62 -19.84
N LEU A 510 11.57 31.13 -20.57
CA LEU A 510 12.54 32.08 -20.05
C LEU A 510 12.11 33.54 -20.26
N LYS A 511 12.72 34.45 -19.51
CA LYS A 511 12.47 35.90 -19.58
C LYS A 511 12.86 36.53 -20.92
N ASP A 512 13.77 35.92 -21.68
CA ASP A 512 14.14 36.33 -23.05
C ASP A 512 13.16 35.83 -24.13
N GLY A 513 12.16 35.02 -23.74
CA GLY A 513 11.16 34.45 -24.65
C GLY A 513 11.52 33.06 -25.21
N SER A 514 12.70 32.53 -24.91
CA SER A 514 13.08 31.17 -25.29
C SER A 514 12.40 30.10 -24.43
N GLU A 515 12.39 28.86 -24.93
CA GLU A 515 11.79 27.70 -24.28
C GLU A 515 12.83 26.58 -24.16
N VAL A 516 12.94 25.98 -22.97
CA VAL A 516 13.80 24.82 -22.69
C VAL A 516 12.93 23.68 -22.18
N LYS A 517 13.16 22.46 -22.66
CA LYS A 517 12.36 21.28 -22.34
C LYS A 517 13.20 20.15 -21.74
N GLY A 518 12.61 19.38 -20.85
CA GLY A 518 13.10 18.08 -20.41
C GLY A 518 11.93 17.11 -20.27
N ARG A 519 12.12 15.86 -20.69
CA ARG A 519 11.09 14.82 -20.68
C ARG A 519 11.64 13.55 -20.05
N CYS A 520 10.81 12.85 -19.29
CA CYS A 520 11.08 11.52 -18.79
C CYS A 520 9.87 10.62 -19.12
N ASP A 521 10.12 9.50 -19.78
CA ASP A 521 9.15 8.45 -20.07
C ASP A 521 9.36 7.21 -19.16
N THR A 522 10.55 7.07 -18.57
CA THR A 522 10.91 5.97 -17.65
C THR A 522 12.10 6.40 -16.78
N PRO A 523 11.88 6.69 -15.47
CA PRO A 523 12.94 7.15 -14.58
C PRO A 523 13.83 5.99 -14.12
N TYR A 524 15.06 6.31 -13.69
CA TYR A 524 15.95 5.29 -13.11
C TYR A 524 15.38 4.76 -11.79
N GLY A 525 15.29 3.44 -11.67
CA GLY A 525 14.60 2.72 -10.59
C GLY A 525 13.22 2.18 -10.96
N HIS A 526 12.64 2.56 -12.10
CA HIS A 526 11.40 1.99 -12.62
C HIS A 526 11.57 0.54 -13.13
N TRP A 527 10.53 -0.30 -13.20
CA TRP A 527 10.67 -1.69 -13.69
C TRP A 527 11.20 -1.82 -15.14
N ARG A 528 11.07 -0.76 -15.96
CA ARG A 528 11.66 -0.68 -17.31
C ARG A 528 13.11 -0.14 -17.35
N ASN A 529 13.59 0.43 -16.25
CA ASN A 529 14.96 0.96 -16.09
C ASN A 529 15.39 0.73 -14.63
N PRO A 530 15.49 -0.53 -14.19
CA PRO A 530 15.62 -0.87 -12.78
C PRO A 530 16.97 -0.45 -12.21
N LEU A 531 17.04 -0.22 -10.89
CA LEU A 531 18.32 0.02 -10.23
C LEU A 531 19.28 -1.16 -10.47
N SER A 532 20.56 -0.87 -10.67
CA SER A 532 21.62 -1.87 -10.60
C SER A 532 21.66 -2.53 -9.22
N ASP A 533 22.10 -3.79 -9.13
CA ASP A 533 22.24 -4.46 -7.83
C ASP A 533 23.17 -3.69 -6.89
N GLU A 534 24.23 -3.08 -7.44
CA GLU A 534 25.13 -2.20 -6.69
C GLU A 534 24.40 -1.00 -6.09
N ASP A 535 23.49 -0.37 -6.83
CA ASP A 535 22.77 0.81 -6.34
C ASP A 535 21.65 0.44 -5.36
N VAL A 536 21.07 -0.76 -5.46
CA VAL A 536 20.21 -1.32 -4.40
C VAL A 536 21.03 -1.53 -3.12
N VAL A 537 22.23 -2.09 -3.21
CA VAL A 537 23.13 -2.27 -2.05
C VAL A 537 23.57 -0.91 -1.48
N LYS A 538 23.94 0.08 -2.31
CA LYS A 538 24.29 1.45 -1.86
C LYS A 538 23.09 2.12 -1.18
N LYS A 539 21.88 2.02 -1.73
CA LYS A 539 20.64 2.52 -1.10
C LYS A 539 20.42 1.87 0.26
N PHE A 540 20.52 0.54 0.35
CA PHE A 540 20.42 -0.16 1.63
C PHE A 540 21.48 0.31 2.64
N GLN A 541 22.75 0.40 2.22
CA GLN A 541 23.84 0.83 3.10
C GLN A 541 23.64 2.23 3.68
N LYS A 542 23.13 3.18 2.86
CA LYS A 542 22.78 4.54 3.30
C LYS A 542 21.55 4.55 4.22
N ASN A 543 20.47 3.88 3.83
CA ASN A 543 19.23 3.86 4.62
C ASN A 543 19.40 3.15 5.98
N ALA A 544 20.26 2.13 6.04
CA ALA A 544 20.53 1.36 7.26
C ALA A 544 21.70 1.91 8.10
N GLU A 545 22.06 3.20 7.99
CA GLU A 545 23.17 3.81 8.73
C GLU A 545 23.06 3.72 10.27
N ALA A 546 21.85 3.57 10.80
CA ALA A 546 21.61 3.31 12.23
C ALA A 546 22.14 1.93 12.70
N LEU A 547 22.42 1.01 11.77
CA LEU A 547 23.03 -0.29 12.06
C LEU A 547 24.56 -0.23 11.92
N SER A 548 25.24 -1.08 12.69
CA SER A 548 26.70 -1.24 12.58
C SER A 548 27.10 -1.61 11.14
N SER A 549 28.31 -1.21 10.73
CA SER A 549 28.83 -1.57 9.40
C SER A 549 28.93 -3.08 9.22
N GLN A 550 29.28 -3.83 10.28
CA GLN A 550 29.31 -5.29 10.25
C GLN A 550 27.90 -5.88 10.01
N SER A 551 26.89 -5.37 10.71
CA SER A 551 25.48 -5.78 10.54
C SER A 551 25.01 -5.54 9.11
N ARG A 552 25.31 -4.37 8.53
CA ARG A 552 24.95 -4.05 7.14
C ARG A 552 25.58 -5.00 6.13
N HIS A 553 26.88 -5.29 6.23
CA HIS A 553 27.54 -6.23 5.33
C HIS A 553 26.96 -7.65 5.44
N GLU A 554 26.69 -8.11 6.66
CA GLU A 554 26.13 -9.43 6.88
C GLU A 554 24.68 -9.54 6.40
N ILE A 555 23.83 -8.53 6.61
CA ILE A 555 22.47 -8.49 6.04
C ILE A 555 22.50 -8.61 4.52
N VAL A 556 23.40 -7.89 3.83
CA VAL A 556 23.56 -8.02 2.36
C VAL A 556 23.93 -9.45 1.98
N ARG A 557 24.88 -10.08 2.68
CA ARG A 557 25.29 -11.48 2.44
C ARG A 557 24.15 -12.47 2.67
N LEU A 558 23.38 -12.29 3.75
CA LEU A 558 22.26 -13.16 4.10
C LEU A 558 21.10 -13.03 3.10
N VAL A 559 20.76 -11.82 2.66
CA VAL A 559 19.70 -11.60 1.67
C VAL A 559 20.13 -12.01 0.25
N GLN A 560 21.41 -11.88 -0.09
CA GLN A 560 21.93 -12.41 -1.37
C GLN A 560 21.89 -13.94 -1.42
N THR A 561 22.09 -14.62 -0.30
CA THR A 561 22.07 -16.09 -0.22
C THR A 561 20.66 -16.66 -0.02
N MET A 562 19.95 -16.24 1.03
CA MET A 562 18.67 -16.82 1.52
C MET A 562 18.76 -18.34 1.70
N SER A 563 19.82 -18.81 2.38
CA SER A 563 20.09 -20.24 2.58
C SER A 563 19.10 -20.90 3.55
N ALA A 564 18.77 -22.17 3.28
CA ALA A 564 18.06 -23.07 4.20
C ALA A 564 18.80 -23.30 5.54
N ASP A 565 20.14 -23.19 5.54
CA ASP A 565 20.97 -23.41 6.73
C ASP A 565 20.97 -22.22 7.71
N VAL A 566 20.54 -21.03 7.25
CA VAL A 566 20.49 -19.80 8.06
C VAL A 566 19.06 -19.56 8.54
N LYS A 567 18.90 -19.17 9.82
CA LYS A 567 17.59 -18.90 10.41
C LYS A 567 17.15 -17.46 10.23
N ALA A 568 15.83 -17.24 10.20
CA ALA A 568 15.25 -15.90 10.17
C ALA A 568 15.74 -15.02 11.35
N THR A 569 15.98 -15.63 12.52
CA THR A 569 16.53 -14.97 13.71
C THR A 569 17.96 -14.45 13.52
N ASP A 570 18.75 -15.08 12.65
CA ASP A 570 20.13 -14.64 12.36
C ASP A 570 20.11 -13.35 11.55
N LEU A 571 19.12 -13.19 10.66
CA LEU A 571 18.86 -11.95 9.93
C LEU A 571 18.24 -10.88 10.84
N THR A 572 17.19 -11.19 11.60
CA THR A 572 16.49 -10.15 12.40
C THR A 572 17.30 -9.67 13.60
N GLY A 573 18.20 -10.51 14.16
CA GLY A 573 19.14 -10.11 15.20
C GLY A 573 20.13 -9.01 14.77
N LEU A 574 20.34 -8.83 13.46
CA LEU A 574 21.19 -7.78 12.89
C LEU A 574 20.47 -6.44 12.71
N LEU A 575 19.14 -6.38 12.86
CA LEU A 575 18.30 -5.19 12.63
C LEU A 575 18.20 -4.26 13.86
N HIS A 576 19.05 -4.46 14.87
CA HIS A 576 19.17 -3.58 16.02
C HIS A 576 20.10 -2.39 15.74
N ALA A 577 19.68 -1.20 16.16
CA ALA A 577 20.53 -0.02 16.12
C ALA A 577 21.66 -0.11 17.17
N TYR A 578 22.81 0.46 16.83
CA TYR A 578 24.03 0.48 17.66
C TYR A 578 23.99 1.57 18.77
#